data_AF-A0A8T0CL73-F1
#
_entry.id   AF-A0A8T0CL73-F1
#
_cell.length_a   1.000
_cell.length_b   1.000
_cell.length_c   1.000
_cell.angle_alpha   90.00
_cell.angle_beta   90.00
_cell.angle_gamma   90.00
#
_symmetry.space_group_name_H-M   'P 1'
#
loop_
_entity.id
_entity.type
_entity.pdbx_description
1 polymer ?
#
loop_
_entity_poly.entity_id
_entity_poly.type
_entity_poly.pdbx_seq_one_letter_code
_entity_poly.pdbx_strand_id
1 'polypeptide(L)'
;MMASPSSPTIPLTCCSSSSSSSFHPSSRRTKFELPAKSQRSPPSLITSRVGAPDSPLSSIAADAASSAGDRVSRRRKLISVAATLPFLLQLRGYVEEGIIADAAELDNDEYTMIKEEVRKVVSKAKAAGVLRLVFHDAGTFEMGENSGGMNGSIVYELERPENAGLKKPVKILEKAKGEVDARRPVSWADMIAVAGAEAVSVCEGPIIPVVLGRLDSMKPDPEGRLPEETLDAFGLKKCFQRKGLSTQELVALSGAHTLGSKGFGNPVVFDNSYYKVLLEKPWMSSVQLVCQV
;
A
#
# COMPACT_ATOMS: atom_id res chain seq x y z
N MET A 1 18.06 58.88 48.81
CA MET A 1 18.54 58.84 47.42
C MET A 1 18.05 57.51 46.83
N MET A 2 16.76 57.35 46.52
CA MET A 2 16.12 57.60 45.21
C MET A 2 16.96 57.15 44.01
N ALA A 3 16.62 56.02 43.39
CA ALA A 3 15.85 55.99 42.14
C ALA A 3 15.70 54.54 41.60
N SER A 4 14.45 54.14 41.33
CA SER A 4 14.09 52.96 40.54
C SER A 4 14.03 53.33 39.06
N PRO A 5 14.32 52.43 38.11
CA PRO A 5 13.99 52.65 36.71
C PRO A 5 12.64 52.01 36.33
N SER A 6 11.84 52.84 35.65
CA SER A 6 10.49 52.67 35.15
C SER A 6 10.39 51.81 33.89
N SER A 7 9.29 51.04 33.78
CA SER A 7 8.83 50.36 32.57
C SER A 7 8.29 51.35 31.50
N PRO A 8 8.47 51.09 30.19
CA PRO A 8 7.76 51.83 29.16
C PRO A 8 6.45 51.15 28.75
N THR A 9 5.36 51.92 28.88
CA THR A 9 4.02 51.66 28.35
C THR A 9 3.99 51.99 26.85
N ILE A 10 3.51 51.07 26.00
CA ILE A 10 3.25 51.31 24.56
C ILE A 10 1.73 51.49 24.36
N PRO A 11 1.29 52.51 23.62
CA PRO A 11 -0.13 52.85 23.52
C PRO A 11 -0.91 51.94 22.55
N LEU A 12 -2.15 51.65 22.95
CA LEU A 12 -3.21 51.08 22.13
C LEU A 12 -3.77 52.16 21.21
N THR A 13 -3.72 51.93 19.90
CA THR A 13 -4.50 52.69 18.90
C THR A 13 -5.51 51.77 18.22
N CYS A 14 -6.78 52.05 18.45
CA CYS A 14 -7.92 51.60 17.64
C CYS A 14 -8.15 52.58 16.49
N CYS A 15 -8.48 52.06 15.30
CA CYS A 15 -9.35 52.65 14.26
C CYS A 15 -9.57 51.55 13.20
N SER A 16 -10.75 50.91 13.15
CA SER A 16 -11.93 51.29 12.36
C SER A 16 -11.86 50.88 10.88
N SER A 17 -12.52 49.75 10.59
CA SER A 17 -13.41 49.47 9.46
C SER A 17 -13.16 50.09 8.08
N SER A 18 -12.93 49.20 7.10
CA SER A 18 -13.49 49.35 5.75
C SER A 18 -13.81 47.98 5.14
N SER A 19 -14.95 47.95 4.47
CA SER A 19 -15.76 46.82 4.05
C SER A 19 -15.37 46.18 2.72
N SER A 20 -15.63 44.88 2.65
CA SER A 20 -16.09 44.07 1.50
C SER A 20 -15.35 44.11 0.16
N SER A 21 -14.69 42.99 -0.16
CA SER A 21 -14.88 42.33 -1.47
C SER A 21 -14.87 40.81 -1.27
N SER A 22 -16.04 40.21 -1.46
CA SER A 22 -16.28 38.77 -1.44
C SER A 22 -15.79 38.15 -2.73
N PHE A 23 -14.58 37.58 -2.70
CA PHE A 23 -14.12 36.64 -3.73
C PHE A 23 -14.42 35.22 -3.26
N HIS A 24 -15.41 34.58 -3.88
CA HIS A 24 -15.63 33.14 -3.80
C HIS A 24 -14.55 32.43 -4.65
N PRO A 25 -13.63 31.63 -4.07
CA PRO A 25 -12.91 30.66 -4.86
C PRO A 25 -13.80 29.43 -5.00
N SER A 26 -14.32 29.22 -6.21
CA SER A 26 -14.88 27.94 -6.63
C SER A 26 -13.85 26.85 -6.32
N SER A 27 -14.10 26.04 -5.29
CA SER A 27 -13.31 24.86 -4.96
C SER A 27 -13.50 23.82 -6.07
N ARG A 28 -12.69 23.93 -7.14
CA ARG A 28 -12.43 22.79 -8.01
C ARG A 28 -11.60 21.84 -7.16
N ARG A 29 -12.22 20.74 -6.70
CA ARG A 29 -11.49 19.54 -6.28
C ARG A 29 -10.64 19.09 -7.47
N THR A 30 -9.39 19.53 -7.50
CA THR A 30 -8.39 18.91 -8.35
C THR A 30 -8.15 17.52 -7.78
N LYS A 31 -8.72 16.51 -8.43
CA LYS A 31 -8.40 15.11 -8.20
C LYS A 31 -6.90 14.96 -8.47
N PHE A 32 -6.10 14.93 -7.42
CA PHE A 32 -4.67 14.71 -7.53
C PHE A 32 -4.49 13.22 -7.86
N GLU A 33 -4.35 12.91 -9.15
CA GLU A 33 -4.00 11.57 -9.59
C GLU A 33 -2.47 11.44 -9.51
N LEU A 34 -2.02 10.56 -8.62
CA LEU A 34 -0.65 10.08 -8.63
C LEU A 34 -0.40 9.44 -10.00
N PRO A 35 0.68 9.78 -10.72
CA PRO A 35 1.00 9.11 -11.97
C PRO A 35 1.29 7.64 -11.68
N ALA A 36 0.31 6.78 -11.95
CA ALA A 36 0.46 5.34 -11.87
C ALA A 36 1.53 4.92 -12.88
N LYS A 37 2.70 4.51 -12.39
CA LYS A 37 3.63 3.76 -13.22
C LYS A 37 2.98 2.40 -13.52
N SER A 38 2.85 2.14 -14.82
CA SER A 38 2.60 0.86 -15.50
C SER A 38 2.50 -0.37 -14.58
N GLN A 39 1.32 -1.01 -14.57
CA GLN A 39 1.13 -2.35 -14.03
C GLN A 39 2.19 -3.28 -14.64
N ARG A 40 3.15 -3.74 -13.83
CA ARG A 40 4.00 -4.87 -14.20
C ARG A 40 3.23 -6.15 -13.88
N SER A 41 3.09 -7.00 -14.89
CA SER A 41 2.46 -8.31 -14.80
C SER A 41 3.09 -9.16 -13.68
N PRO A 42 2.30 -10.02 -13.00
CA PRO A 42 2.84 -10.94 -12.01
C PRO A 42 3.80 -11.96 -12.66
N PRO A 43 4.83 -12.43 -11.95
CA PRO A 43 5.73 -13.46 -12.47
C PRO A 43 4.98 -14.79 -12.62
N SER A 44 5.13 -15.41 -13.79
CA SER A 44 4.63 -16.75 -14.10
C SER A 44 5.22 -17.79 -13.14
N LEU A 45 4.35 -18.64 -12.58
CA LEU A 45 4.72 -19.84 -11.83
C LEU A 45 5.67 -20.72 -12.65
N ILE A 46 6.94 -20.78 -12.25
CA ILE A 46 7.89 -21.78 -12.74
C ILE A 46 7.70 -23.05 -11.88
N THR A 47 7.08 -24.07 -12.45
CA THR A 47 7.08 -25.41 -11.89
C THR A 47 8.45 -26.05 -12.14
N SER A 48 9.27 -26.18 -11.10
CA SER A 48 10.49 -26.97 -11.14
C SER A 48 10.15 -28.47 -11.12
N ARG A 49 10.33 -29.17 -12.24
CA ARG A 49 10.46 -30.64 -12.26
C ARG A 49 11.95 -30.99 -12.31
N VAL A 50 12.37 -31.74 -11.30
CA VAL A 50 13.69 -32.37 -11.17
C VAL A 50 13.92 -33.32 -12.34
N GLY A 51 15.10 -33.23 -12.96
CA GLY A 51 15.55 -34.15 -14.00
C GLY A 51 16.32 -35.34 -13.44
N ALA A 52 16.34 -36.42 -14.20
CA ALA A 52 17.49 -37.32 -14.33
C ALA A 52 17.41 -38.07 -15.68
N PRO A 53 18.55 -38.49 -16.26
CA PRO A 53 18.76 -38.54 -17.71
C PRO A 53 18.92 -39.97 -18.27
N ASP A 54 18.77 -40.13 -19.58
CA ASP A 54 19.82 -40.59 -20.51
C ASP A 54 19.23 -41.07 -21.85
N SER A 55 19.90 -40.64 -22.93
CA SER A 55 19.59 -40.85 -24.35
C SER A 55 20.43 -42.03 -24.91
N PRO A 56 20.54 -42.29 -26.23
CA PRO A 56 19.56 -42.42 -27.34
C PRO A 56 19.83 -43.68 -28.24
N LEU A 57 19.22 -43.68 -29.44
CA LEU A 57 19.49 -44.44 -30.69
C LEU A 57 18.60 -45.70 -30.88
N SER A 58 18.01 -45.99 -32.05
CA SER A 58 18.18 -45.49 -33.43
C SER A 58 17.05 -46.03 -34.33
N SER A 59 16.67 -45.23 -35.34
CA SER A 59 16.24 -45.57 -36.72
C SER A 59 15.63 -46.95 -37.04
N ILE A 60 14.52 -46.94 -37.79
CA ILE A 60 14.37 -47.69 -39.06
C ILE A 60 13.33 -46.95 -39.92
N ALA A 61 13.70 -46.70 -41.17
CA ALA A 61 12.88 -46.22 -42.28
C ALA A 61 12.38 -47.40 -43.14
N ALA A 62 11.50 -47.10 -44.10
CA ALA A 62 10.97 -47.92 -45.21
C ALA A 62 9.45 -48.17 -45.08
N ASP A 63 8.61 -48.11 -46.11
CA ASP A 63 8.84 -47.81 -47.52
C ASP A 63 7.51 -47.46 -48.19
N ALA A 64 7.64 -46.92 -49.40
CA ALA A 64 6.59 -46.40 -50.25
C ALA A 64 5.68 -47.45 -50.93
N ALA A 65 4.60 -46.90 -51.49
CA ALA A 65 4.05 -47.17 -52.84
C ALA A 65 2.69 -47.90 -52.94
N SER A 66 1.71 -47.10 -53.39
CA SER A 66 1.06 -47.23 -54.72
C SER A 66 -0.22 -48.07 -54.89
N SER A 67 -1.26 -47.33 -55.33
CA SER A 67 -2.21 -47.62 -56.41
C SER A 67 -3.61 -48.18 -56.08
N ALA A 68 -4.56 -47.23 -56.17
CA ALA A 68 -5.79 -47.23 -56.96
C ALA A 68 -6.70 -48.47 -57.01
N GLY A 69 -7.96 -48.25 -56.63
CA GLY A 69 -9.08 -49.15 -56.88
C GLY A 69 -10.40 -48.56 -56.38
N ASP A 70 -11.07 -47.83 -57.28
CA ASP A 70 -12.34 -47.12 -57.14
C ASP A 70 -13.53 -48.05 -56.77
N ARG A 71 -14.49 -47.56 -55.95
CA ARG A 71 -15.89 -48.08 -55.85
C ARG A 71 -16.78 -47.25 -54.89
N VAL A 72 -17.49 -46.29 -55.49
CA VAL A 72 -18.91 -45.90 -55.29
C VAL A 72 -19.59 -46.17 -53.92
N SER A 73 -19.86 -45.06 -53.22
CA SER A 73 -21.10 -44.63 -52.52
C SER A 73 -21.92 -45.63 -51.66
N ARG A 74 -21.82 -45.47 -50.34
CA ARG A 74 -22.96 -45.62 -49.39
C ARG A 74 -22.98 -44.46 -48.39
N ARG A 75 -23.94 -43.55 -48.57
CA ARG A 75 -24.26 -42.47 -47.61
C ARG A 75 -25.06 -43.00 -46.41
N ARG A 76 -24.89 -42.32 -45.27
CA ARG A 76 -25.78 -42.14 -44.10
C ARG A 76 -25.47 -42.97 -42.83
N LYS A 77 -24.80 -42.34 -41.86
CA LYS A 77 -25.42 -41.79 -40.63
C LYS A 77 -24.33 -41.16 -39.74
N LEU A 78 -24.18 -39.84 -39.86
CA LEU A 78 -23.50 -38.99 -38.88
C LEU A 78 -24.60 -38.04 -38.40
N ILE A 79 -25.30 -38.42 -37.33
CA ILE A 79 -26.28 -37.55 -36.67
C ILE A 79 -25.88 -37.43 -35.21
N SER A 80 -25.59 -36.18 -34.85
CA SER A 80 -25.78 -35.56 -33.53
C SER A 80 -24.78 -35.88 -32.41
N VAL A 81 -23.63 -35.21 -32.44
CA VAL A 81 -22.97 -34.71 -31.19
C VAL A 81 -22.62 -33.20 -31.29
N ALA A 82 -22.96 -32.53 -32.39
CA ALA A 82 -22.57 -31.12 -32.60
C ALA A 82 -23.53 -30.08 -31.95
N ALA A 83 -24.67 -30.52 -31.40
CA ALA A 83 -25.67 -29.59 -30.85
C ALA A 83 -25.45 -29.23 -29.37
N THR A 84 -24.58 -29.93 -28.65
CA THR A 84 -24.32 -29.67 -27.22
C THR A 84 -23.07 -28.82 -26.98
N LEU A 85 -22.13 -28.74 -27.94
CA LEU A 85 -20.90 -27.96 -27.80
C LEU A 85 -21.15 -26.45 -27.56
N PRO A 86 -22.08 -25.78 -28.26
CA PRO A 86 -22.37 -24.36 -28.00
C PRO A 86 -22.95 -24.16 -26.60
N PHE A 87 -23.81 -25.08 -26.15
CA PHE A 87 -24.45 -25.04 -24.84
C PHE A 87 -23.44 -25.28 -23.70
N LEU A 88 -22.47 -26.16 -23.88
CA LEU A 88 -21.39 -26.41 -22.92
C LEU A 88 -20.40 -25.24 -22.82
N LEU A 89 -20.12 -24.54 -23.93
CA LEU A 89 -19.34 -23.29 -23.90
C LEU A 89 -20.09 -22.16 -23.19
N GLN A 90 -21.40 -22.04 -23.41
CA GLN A 90 -22.23 -21.07 -22.70
C GLN A 90 -22.23 -21.35 -21.19
N LEU A 91 -22.43 -22.61 -20.78
CA LEU A 91 -22.45 -23.00 -19.36
C LEU A 91 -21.11 -22.75 -18.68
N ARG A 92 -19.99 -23.01 -19.38
CA ARG A 92 -18.65 -22.75 -18.85
C ARG A 92 -18.40 -21.27 -18.58
N GLY A 93 -18.80 -20.38 -19.50
CA GLY A 93 -18.67 -18.93 -19.32
C GLY A 93 -19.50 -18.42 -18.14
N TYR A 94 -20.74 -18.90 -17.98
CA TYR A 94 -21.59 -18.54 -16.83
C TYR A 94 -21.02 -19.02 -15.49
N VAL A 95 -20.41 -20.21 -15.44
CA VAL A 95 -19.79 -20.73 -14.21
C VAL A 95 -18.50 -19.98 -13.88
N GLU A 96 -17.64 -19.67 -14.86
CA GLU A 96 -16.44 -18.85 -14.63
C GLU A 96 -16.79 -17.42 -14.21
N GLU A 97 -17.76 -16.76 -14.86
CA GLU A 97 -18.21 -15.42 -14.48
C GLU A 97 -18.88 -15.40 -13.10
N GLY A 98 -19.70 -16.42 -12.78
CA GLY A 98 -20.31 -16.57 -11.46
C GLY A 98 -19.28 -16.77 -10.35
N ILE A 99 -18.27 -17.62 -10.56
CA ILE A 99 -17.18 -17.84 -9.60
C ILE A 99 -16.33 -16.57 -9.40
N ILE A 100 -16.06 -15.81 -10.48
CA ILE A 100 -15.31 -14.55 -10.39
C ILE A 100 -16.11 -13.48 -9.65
N ALA A 101 -17.43 -13.39 -9.89
CA ALA A 101 -18.30 -12.48 -9.18
C ALA A 101 -18.37 -12.81 -7.67
N ASP A 102 -18.53 -14.09 -7.33
CA ASP A 102 -18.54 -14.55 -5.93
C ASP A 102 -17.21 -14.27 -5.22
N ALA A 103 -16.07 -14.46 -5.89
CA ALA A 103 -14.75 -14.15 -5.33
C ALA A 103 -14.55 -12.64 -5.12
N ALA A 104 -14.98 -11.81 -6.08
CA ALA A 104 -14.90 -10.35 -5.96
C ALA A 104 -15.84 -9.81 -4.87
N GLU A 105 -17.00 -10.42 -4.68
CA GLU A 105 -17.94 -10.06 -3.61
C GLU A 105 -17.39 -10.46 -2.22
N LEU A 106 -16.78 -11.64 -2.10
CA LEU A 106 -16.10 -12.08 -0.88
C LEU A 106 -14.91 -11.19 -0.49
N ASP A 107 -14.09 -10.78 -1.45
CA ASP A 107 -12.98 -9.84 -1.21
C ASP A 107 -13.48 -8.47 -0.74
N ASN A 108 -14.62 -8.02 -1.27
CA ASN A 108 -15.24 -6.76 -0.87
C ASN A 108 -15.88 -6.84 0.53
N ASP A 109 -16.47 -7.98 0.89
CA ASP A 109 -16.96 -8.24 2.25
C ASP A 109 -15.82 -8.28 3.27
N GLU A 110 -14.74 -9.01 2.98
CA GLU A 110 -13.57 -9.10 3.84
C GLU A 110 -12.92 -7.72 4.05
N TYR A 111 -12.73 -6.95 2.98
CA TYR A 111 -12.21 -5.58 3.06
C TYR A 111 -13.09 -4.68 3.92
N THR A 112 -14.41 -4.76 3.74
CA THR A 112 -15.38 -3.96 4.50
C THR A 112 -15.34 -4.31 5.98
N MET A 113 -15.28 -5.60 6.32
CA MET A 113 -15.16 -6.08 7.69
C MET A 113 -13.88 -5.55 8.37
N ILE A 114 -12.71 -5.70 7.74
CA ILE A 114 -11.44 -5.21 8.29
C ILE A 114 -11.53 -3.69 8.50
N LYS A 115 -11.99 -2.97 7.48
CA LYS A 115 -12.15 -1.52 7.51
C LYS A 115 -13.02 -1.04 8.68
N GLU A 116 -14.17 -1.68 8.90
CA GLU A 116 -15.09 -1.31 9.98
C GLU A 116 -14.48 -1.54 11.36
N GLU A 117 -13.83 -2.70 11.60
CA GLU A 117 -13.20 -2.98 12.88
C GLU A 117 -11.99 -2.06 13.14
N VAL A 118 -11.20 -1.76 12.11
CA VAL A 118 -10.11 -0.78 12.18
C VAL A 118 -10.65 0.60 12.55
N ARG A 119 -11.74 1.07 11.93
CA ARG A 119 -12.34 2.39 12.23
C ARG A 119 -12.78 2.52 13.68
N LYS A 120 -13.19 1.43 14.34
CA LYS A 120 -13.57 1.44 15.76
C LYS A 120 -12.37 1.69 16.68
N VAL A 121 -11.16 1.30 16.28
CA VAL A 121 -9.96 1.36 17.13
C VAL A 121 -9.00 2.50 16.76
N VAL A 122 -8.99 2.93 15.49
CA VAL A 122 -8.12 3.99 14.95
C VAL A 122 -8.85 5.35 14.94
N SER A 123 -8.81 6.04 16.07
CA SER A 123 -9.22 7.46 16.16
C SER A 123 -8.18 8.39 15.52
N LYS A 124 -8.57 9.62 15.17
CA LYS A 124 -7.66 10.71 14.75
C LYS A 124 -6.37 10.82 15.57
N ALA A 125 -6.46 10.76 16.90
CA ALA A 125 -5.30 10.86 17.80
C ALA A 125 -4.33 9.66 17.74
N LYS A 126 -4.79 8.51 17.21
CA LYS A 126 -4.01 7.27 17.07
C LYS A 126 -3.48 7.08 15.65
N ALA A 127 -4.04 7.79 14.67
CA ALA A 127 -3.73 7.63 13.26
C ALA A 127 -2.24 7.78 12.95
N ALA A 128 -1.55 8.77 13.54
CA ALA A 128 -0.12 8.97 13.33
C ALA A 128 0.73 7.75 13.75
N GLY A 129 0.40 7.12 14.88
CA GLY A 129 1.12 5.91 15.34
C GLY A 129 0.87 4.70 14.45
N VAL A 130 -0.35 4.56 13.92
CA VAL A 130 -0.70 3.51 12.95
C VAL A 130 0.00 3.76 11.62
N LEU A 131 0.05 5.00 11.13
CA LEU A 131 0.72 5.33 9.89
C LEU A 131 2.23 5.05 9.97
N ARG A 132 2.85 5.34 11.13
CA ARG A 132 4.24 4.96 11.40
C ARG A 132 4.41 3.43 11.42
N LEU A 133 3.51 2.69 12.06
CA LEU A 133 3.56 1.22 12.04
C LEU A 133 3.57 0.66 10.60
N VAL A 134 2.70 1.20 9.75
CA VAL A 134 2.59 0.80 8.33
C VAL A 134 3.88 1.14 7.58
N PHE A 135 4.45 2.32 7.80
CA PHE A 135 5.73 2.67 7.20
C PHE A 135 6.85 1.73 7.64
N HIS A 136 6.89 1.36 8.93
CA HIS A 136 7.95 0.49 9.45
C HIS A 136 7.84 -0.95 8.92
N ASP A 137 6.63 -1.49 8.74
CA ASP A 137 6.43 -2.79 8.10
C ASP A 137 6.78 -2.73 6.59
N ALA A 138 6.23 -1.76 5.86
CA ALA A 138 6.49 -1.62 4.42
C ALA A 138 7.93 -1.21 4.10
N GLY A 139 8.58 -0.48 5.01
CA GLY A 139 9.86 0.16 4.83
C GLY A 139 11.04 -0.80 4.82
N THR A 140 10.86 -2.07 5.16
CA THR A 140 11.90 -3.10 5.08
C THR A 140 12.10 -3.64 3.66
N PHE A 141 11.26 -3.27 2.69
CA PHE A 141 11.39 -3.75 1.31
C PHE A 141 12.70 -3.29 0.67
N GLU A 142 13.39 -4.22 0.02
CA GLU A 142 14.58 -3.98 -0.80
C GLU A 142 14.39 -4.66 -2.17
N MET A 143 14.41 -3.88 -3.25
CA MET A 143 14.12 -4.36 -4.61
C MET A 143 15.18 -5.35 -5.12
N GLY A 144 16.45 -5.13 -4.76
CA GLY A 144 17.55 -5.99 -5.20
C GLY A 144 17.47 -7.41 -4.66
N GLU A 145 16.93 -7.57 -3.46
CA GLU A 145 16.75 -8.88 -2.79
C GLU A 145 15.33 -9.42 -2.91
N ASN A 146 14.40 -8.60 -3.43
CA ASN A 146 12.97 -8.90 -3.49
C ASN A 146 12.43 -9.47 -2.15
N SER A 147 12.82 -8.82 -1.06
CA SER A 147 12.50 -9.28 0.30
C SER A 147 12.10 -8.11 1.19
N GLY A 148 11.36 -8.46 2.24
CA GLY A 148 10.70 -7.53 3.15
C GLY A 148 9.48 -6.86 2.54
N GLY A 149 9.02 -5.78 3.16
CA GLY A 149 7.85 -5.01 2.76
C GLY A 149 6.63 -5.32 3.61
N MET A 150 5.47 -4.85 3.15
CA MET A 150 4.21 -4.92 3.91
C MET A 150 3.69 -6.36 3.95
N ASN A 151 4.28 -7.16 4.82
CA ASN A 151 4.09 -8.60 4.97
C ASN A 151 3.78 -8.98 6.43
N GLY A 152 3.56 -7.99 7.31
CA GLY A 152 3.24 -8.22 8.71
C GLY A 152 4.41 -8.67 9.59
N SER A 153 5.65 -8.70 9.09
CA SER A 153 6.81 -9.11 9.89
C SER A 153 7.03 -8.22 11.11
N ILE A 154 6.57 -6.96 11.07
CA ILE A 154 6.72 -5.97 12.14
C ILE A 154 6.26 -6.49 13.52
N VAL A 155 5.30 -7.42 13.57
CA VAL A 155 4.81 -8.02 14.83
C VAL A 155 5.89 -8.84 15.56
N TYR A 156 6.91 -9.30 14.84
CA TYR A 156 8.07 -10.02 15.37
C TYR A 156 9.27 -9.10 15.68
N GLU A 157 9.14 -7.79 15.43
CA GLU A 157 10.27 -6.85 15.39
C GLU A 157 10.14 -5.71 16.41
N LEU A 158 9.17 -5.79 17.32
CA LEU A 158 8.79 -4.69 18.21
C LEU A 158 9.81 -4.37 19.30
N GLU A 159 10.81 -5.22 19.50
CA GLU A 159 11.91 -4.99 20.43
C GLU A 159 13.09 -4.24 19.79
N ARG A 160 13.07 -4.05 18.46
CA ARG A 160 14.14 -3.34 17.75
C ARG A 160 14.14 -1.85 18.08
N PRO A 161 15.32 -1.20 18.24
CA PRO A 161 15.41 0.23 18.56
C PRO A 161 14.65 1.13 17.57
N GLU A 162 14.74 0.84 16.28
CA GLU A 162 14.04 1.58 15.23
C GLU A 162 12.51 1.49 15.38
N ASN A 163 12.00 0.39 15.92
CA ASN A 163 10.57 0.15 16.12
C ASN A 163 10.07 0.61 17.50
N ALA A 164 10.87 1.38 18.25
CA ALA A 164 10.49 1.91 19.54
C ALA A 164 9.14 2.64 19.48
N GLY A 165 8.25 2.32 20.42
CA GLY A 165 6.90 2.89 20.50
C GLY A 165 5.82 2.20 19.65
N LEU A 166 6.17 1.25 18.77
CA LEU A 166 5.20 0.55 17.91
C LEU A 166 4.36 -0.53 18.62
N LYS A 167 4.73 -0.93 19.84
CA LYS A 167 3.90 -1.83 20.67
C LYS A 167 2.49 -1.30 20.89
N LYS A 168 2.34 0.03 21.01
CA LYS A 168 1.03 0.68 21.21
C LYS A 168 0.11 0.55 19.99
N PRO A 169 0.52 0.98 18.77
CA PRO A 169 -0.31 0.81 17.57
C PRO A 169 -0.56 -0.67 17.23
N VAL A 170 0.41 -1.57 17.43
CA VAL A 170 0.14 -3.03 17.26
C VAL A 170 -0.97 -3.48 18.20
N LYS A 171 -0.90 -3.16 19.50
CA LYS A 171 -1.95 -3.52 20.46
C LYS A 171 -3.33 -2.94 20.12
N ILE A 172 -3.36 -1.76 19.51
CA ILE A 172 -4.62 -1.16 19.01
C ILE A 172 -5.19 -2.02 17.89
N LEU A 173 -4.36 -2.44 16.94
CA LEU A 173 -4.78 -3.30 15.83
C LEU A 173 -5.08 -4.73 16.26
N GLU A 174 -4.39 -5.29 17.27
CA GLU A 174 -4.70 -6.60 17.85
C GLU A 174 -6.16 -6.70 18.29
N LYS A 175 -6.72 -5.62 18.86
CA LYS A 175 -8.13 -5.58 19.24
C LYS A 175 -9.06 -5.73 18.03
N ALA A 176 -8.81 -4.99 16.95
CA ALA A 176 -9.60 -5.10 15.73
C ALA A 176 -9.39 -6.45 15.06
N LYS A 177 -8.15 -6.93 15.02
CA LYS A 177 -7.79 -8.23 14.44
C LYS A 177 -8.48 -9.38 15.16
N GLY A 178 -8.56 -9.37 16.49
CA GLY A 178 -9.29 -10.40 17.23
C GLY A 178 -10.77 -10.48 16.85
N GLU A 179 -11.43 -9.35 16.62
CA GLU A 179 -12.82 -9.31 16.17
C GLU A 179 -12.98 -9.82 14.73
N VAL A 180 -12.07 -9.44 13.83
CA VAL A 180 -12.06 -9.93 12.45
C VAL A 180 -11.78 -11.43 12.42
N ASP A 181 -10.73 -11.90 13.09
CA ASP A 181 -10.32 -13.31 13.10
C ASP A 181 -11.38 -14.23 13.70
N ALA A 182 -12.19 -13.74 14.65
CA ALA A 182 -13.32 -14.48 15.21
C ALA A 182 -14.42 -14.78 14.16
N ARG A 183 -14.49 -13.98 13.09
CA ARG A 183 -15.40 -14.18 11.96
C ARG A 183 -14.71 -14.93 10.84
N ARG A 184 -13.54 -14.44 10.42
CA ARG A 184 -12.71 -14.98 9.35
C ARG A 184 -11.25 -14.59 9.61
N PRO A 185 -10.32 -15.56 9.71
CA PRO A 185 -8.91 -15.28 9.87
C PRO A 185 -8.36 -14.44 8.71
N VAL A 186 -7.68 -13.34 9.04
CA VAL A 186 -7.01 -12.47 8.05
C VAL A 186 -5.53 -12.33 8.37
N SER A 187 -4.72 -11.95 7.38
CA SER A 187 -3.29 -11.70 7.59
C SER A 187 -3.06 -10.41 8.38
N TRP A 188 -1.99 -10.38 9.18
CA TRP A 188 -1.46 -9.13 9.72
C TRP A 188 -1.08 -8.14 8.61
N ALA A 189 -0.54 -8.63 7.51
CA ALA A 189 -0.16 -7.82 6.36
C ALA A 189 -1.35 -7.03 5.79
N ASP A 190 -2.52 -7.66 5.62
CA ASP A 190 -3.73 -6.96 5.15
C ASP A 190 -4.35 -6.07 6.23
N MET A 191 -4.35 -6.51 7.48
CA MET A 191 -4.79 -5.68 8.62
C MET A 191 -4.00 -4.36 8.70
N ILE A 192 -2.67 -4.42 8.56
CA ILE A 192 -1.78 -3.25 8.57
C ILE A 192 -2.06 -2.36 7.35
N ALA A 193 -2.18 -2.94 6.16
CA ALA A 193 -2.46 -2.19 4.93
C ALA A 193 -3.77 -1.39 5.01
N VAL A 194 -4.86 -2.03 5.46
CA VAL A 194 -6.16 -1.38 5.66
C VAL A 194 -6.07 -0.33 6.77
N ALA A 195 -5.38 -0.62 7.87
CA ALA A 195 -5.17 0.33 8.96
C ALA A 195 -4.46 1.62 8.52
N GLY A 196 -3.49 1.54 7.60
CA GLY A 196 -2.84 2.71 7.03
C GLY A 196 -3.78 3.58 6.21
N ALA A 197 -4.56 2.97 5.31
CA ALA A 197 -5.55 3.69 4.50
C ALA A 197 -6.60 4.38 5.38
N GLU A 198 -7.04 3.71 6.43
CA GLU A 198 -8.03 4.24 7.37
C GLU A 198 -7.47 5.33 8.28
N ALA A 199 -6.19 5.23 8.69
CA ALA A 199 -5.50 6.29 9.40
C ALA A 199 -5.43 7.60 8.59
N VAL A 200 -5.20 7.51 7.28
CA VAL A 200 -5.25 8.69 6.38
C VAL A 200 -6.68 9.21 6.23
N SER A 201 -7.64 8.31 6.00
CA SER A 201 -9.05 8.67 5.80
C SER A 201 -9.67 9.37 7.02
N VAL A 202 -9.43 8.86 8.24
CA VAL A 202 -9.97 9.44 9.48
C VAL A 202 -9.40 10.83 9.76
N CYS A 203 -8.21 11.12 9.24
CA CYS A 203 -7.55 12.41 9.29
C CYS A 203 -7.89 13.33 8.10
N GLU A 204 -9.02 13.10 7.42
CA GLU A 204 -9.50 13.94 6.29
C GLU A 204 -8.62 13.87 5.03
N GLY A 205 -7.71 12.89 4.98
CA GLY A 205 -6.91 12.60 3.80
C GLY A 205 -7.70 11.90 2.70
N PRO A 206 -7.06 11.65 1.55
CA PRO A 206 -7.68 10.94 0.44
C PRO A 206 -8.05 9.50 0.81
N ILE A 207 -9.08 8.97 0.14
CA ILE A 207 -9.40 7.54 0.22
C ILE A 207 -8.35 6.78 -0.58
N ILE A 208 -7.65 5.86 0.10
CA ILE A 208 -6.64 5.00 -0.51
C ILE A 208 -7.26 3.62 -0.73
N PRO A 209 -7.41 3.15 -1.98
CA PRO A 209 -7.90 1.81 -2.23
C PRO A 209 -6.85 0.77 -1.79
N VAL A 210 -7.29 -0.27 -1.11
CA VAL A 210 -6.43 -1.38 -0.67
C VAL A 210 -6.95 -2.66 -1.31
N VAL A 211 -6.08 -3.34 -2.04
CA VAL A 211 -6.31 -4.71 -2.51
C VAL A 211 -5.81 -5.66 -1.44
N LEU A 212 -6.63 -6.67 -1.08
CA LEU A 212 -6.29 -7.70 -0.10
C LEU A 212 -5.50 -8.86 -0.75
N GLY A 213 -5.11 -9.85 0.06
CA GLY A 213 -4.43 -11.06 -0.37
C GLY A 213 -2.94 -11.09 -0.01
N ARG A 214 -2.49 -10.24 0.92
CA ARG A 214 -1.11 -10.29 1.41
C ARG A 214 -0.94 -11.46 2.35
N LEU A 215 0.18 -12.16 2.21
CA LEU A 215 0.56 -13.26 3.09
C LEU A 215 1.42 -12.75 4.23
N ASP A 216 1.20 -13.32 5.41
CA ASP A 216 2.04 -13.04 6.57
C ASP A 216 3.43 -13.66 6.41
N SER A 217 4.44 -12.88 6.78
CA SER A 217 5.75 -13.42 7.08
C SER A 217 5.69 -14.22 8.38
N MET A 218 6.41 -15.34 8.44
CA MET A 218 6.54 -16.16 9.64
C MET A 218 7.81 -15.84 10.45
N LYS A 219 8.56 -14.82 10.02
CA LYS A 219 9.85 -14.43 10.61
C LYS A 219 10.03 -12.91 10.50
N PRO A 220 10.87 -12.30 11.35
CA PRO A 220 11.23 -10.90 11.19
C PRO A 220 12.00 -10.67 9.87
N ASP A 221 11.82 -9.50 9.30
CA ASP A 221 12.60 -9.02 8.16
C ASP A 221 14.03 -8.63 8.59
N PRO A 222 14.99 -8.53 7.66
CA PRO A 222 16.35 -8.13 7.99
C PRO A 222 16.44 -6.71 8.56
N GLU A 223 17.34 -6.54 9.55
CA GLU A 223 17.61 -5.26 10.23
C GLU A 223 18.33 -4.25 9.33
N GLY A 224 18.33 -2.98 9.74
CA GLY A 224 19.08 -1.91 9.05
C GLY A 224 18.51 -1.52 7.69
N ARG A 225 17.25 -1.86 7.40
CA ARG A 225 16.59 -1.54 6.13
C ARG A 225 15.75 -0.26 6.16
N LEU A 226 15.42 0.24 7.34
CA LEU A 226 14.70 1.49 7.51
C LEU A 226 15.64 2.70 7.37
N PRO A 227 15.15 3.86 6.89
CA PRO A 227 15.96 5.07 6.80
C PRO A 227 16.37 5.55 8.19
N GLU A 228 17.67 5.71 8.41
CA GLU A 228 18.18 6.27 9.67
C GLU A 228 17.90 7.77 9.76
N GLU A 229 17.65 8.22 10.98
CA GLU A 229 17.44 9.64 11.32
C GLU A 229 18.60 10.55 10.93
N THR A 230 19.80 9.98 10.87
CA THR A 230 21.06 10.66 10.65
C THR A 230 21.35 10.91 9.17
N LEU A 231 20.59 10.30 8.26
CA LEU A 231 20.82 10.41 6.82
C LEU A 231 20.60 11.83 6.32
N ASP A 232 21.52 12.29 5.48
CA ASP A 232 21.30 13.50 4.68
C ASP A 232 20.35 13.21 3.50
N ALA A 233 20.00 14.24 2.75
CA ALA A 233 19.10 14.11 1.60
C ALA A 233 19.60 13.12 0.55
N PHE A 234 20.93 13.00 0.37
CA PHE A 234 21.53 12.06 -0.57
C PHE A 234 21.39 10.62 -0.09
N GLY A 235 21.71 10.35 1.18
CA GLY A 235 21.56 9.06 1.83
C GLY A 235 20.10 8.60 1.84
N LEU A 236 19.17 9.51 2.16
CA LEU A 236 17.74 9.23 2.15
C LEU A 236 17.24 8.89 0.74
N LYS A 237 17.66 9.65 -0.28
CA LYS A 237 17.36 9.36 -1.69
C LYS A 237 17.89 7.98 -2.09
N LYS A 238 19.14 7.66 -1.74
CA LYS A 238 19.74 6.34 -2.04
C LYS A 238 18.96 5.23 -1.35
N CYS A 239 18.58 5.39 -0.09
CA CYS A 239 17.76 4.43 0.66
C CYS A 239 16.45 4.11 -0.10
N PHE A 240 15.66 5.13 -0.42
CA PHE A 240 14.36 4.95 -1.09
C PHE A 240 14.51 4.40 -2.52
N GLN A 241 15.58 4.76 -3.23
CA GLN A 241 15.87 4.20 -4.55
C GLN A 241 16.09 2.69 -4.52
N ARG A 242 16.74 2.13 -3.49
CA ARG A 242 16.88 0.67 -3.36
C ARG A 242 15.54 -0.03 -3.10
N LYS A 243 14.56 0.69 -2.55
CA LYS A 243 13.16 0.22 -2.41
C LYS A 243 12.35 0.36 -3.70
N GLY A 244 12.94 0.90 -4.77
CA GLY A 244 12.25 1.14 -6.03
C GLY A 244 11.51 2.48 -6.13
N LEU A 245 11.66 3.35 -5.14
CA LEU A 245 10.95 4.62 -5.08
C LEU A 245 11.81 5.74 -5.67
N SER A 246 11.20 6.55 -6.52
CA SER A 246 11.80 7.75 -7.07
C SER A 246 11.90 8.85 -6.01
N THR A 247 12.67 9.90 -6.31
CA THR A 247 12.75 11.08 -5.45
C THR A 247 11.39 11.76 -5.28
N GLN A 248 10.54 11.76 -6.31
CA GLN A 248 9.19 12.31 -6.20
C GLN A 248 8.33 11.51 -5.21
N GLU A 249 8.42 10.17 -5.25
CA GLU A 249 7.71 9.29 -4.30
C GLU A 249 8.24 9.44 -2.87
N LEU A 250 9.56 9.58 -2.69
CA LEU A 250 10.15 9.94 -1.39
C LEU A 250 9.59 11.27 -0.87
N VAL A 251 9.59 12.32 -1.71
CA VAL A 251 9.07 13.63 -1.32
C VAL A 251 7.60 13.51 -0.94
N ALA A 252 6.78 12.81 -1.74
CA ALA A 252 5.35 12.60 -1.44
C ALA A 252 5.14 11.84 -0.12
N LEU A 253 5.90 10.78 0.16
CA LEU A 253 5.82 10.03 1.40
C LEU A 253 6.24 10.85 2.63
N SER A 254 7.17 11.80 2.45
CA SER A 254 7.56 12.73 3.52
C SER A 254 6.39 13.58 4.02
N GLY A 255 5.34 13.76 3.20
CA GLY A 255 4.11 14.46 3.58
C GLY A 255 3.36 13.80 4.74
N ALA A 256 3.60 12.51 5.04
CA ALA A 256 3.04 11.83 6.21
C ALA A 256 3.38 12.54 7.53
N HIS A 257 4.47 13.32 7.58
CA HIS A 257 4.86 14.09 8.77
C HIS A 257 3.93 15.26 9.09
N THR A 258 2.93 15.53 8.25
CA THR A 258 1.83 16.44 8.60
C THR A 258 0.98 15.90 9.75
N LEU A 259 0.98 14.58 9.96
CA LEU A 259 0.29 13.94 11.09
C LEU A 259 1.23 13.71 12.26
N GLY A 260 0.69 13.81 13.47
CA GLY A 260 1.40 13.59 14.72
C GLY A 260 2.17 14.81 15.23
N SER A 261 2.96 14.59 16.27
CA SER A 261 3.47 15.68 17.12
C SER A 261 4.77 16.32 16.64
N LYS A 262 5.09 16.27 15.34
CA LYS A 262 6.30 16.92 14.79
C LYS A 262 6.17 18.45 14.64
N GLY A 263 5.01 19.02 14.98
CA GLY A 263 4.81 20.48 14.99
C GLY A 263 4.54 21.09 13.62
N PHE A 264 4.14 20.28 12.65
CA PHE A 264 3.76 20.73 11.30
C PHE A 264 2.24 20.87 11.18
N GLY A 265 1.71 22.05 11.52
CA GLY A 265 0.27 22.31 11.40
C GLY A 265 -0.57 21.54 12.43
N ASN A 266 -1.77 21.11 12.02
CA ASN A 266 -2.69 20.37 12.88
C ASN A 266 -2.32 18.87 12.88
N PRO A 267 -1.97 18.26 14.03
CA PRO A 267 -1.42 16.91 14.10
C PRO A 267 -2.40 15.79 13.73
N VAL A 268 -3.68 16.11 13.51
CA VAL A 268 -4.74 15.14 13.18
C VAL A 268 -5.47 15.45 11.88
N VAL A 269 -4.94 16.36 11.05
CA VAL A 269 -5.48 16.69 9.74
C VAL A 269 -4.41 16.45 8.69
N PHE A 270 -4.75 15.63 7.69
CA PHE A 270 -3.88 15.32 6.57
C PHE A 270 -4.00 16.42 5.52
N ASP A 271 -3.05 17.37 5.53
CA ASP A 271 -3.03 18.50 4.62
C ASP A 271 -1.59 18.83 4.14
N ASN A 272 -1.43 19.99 3.50
CA ASN A 272 -0.15 20.41 2.94
C ASN A 272 0.69 21.25 3.93
N SER A 273 0.36 21.27 5.22
CA SER A 273 1.02 22.12 6.23
C SER A 273 2.50 21.77 6.39
N TYR A 274 2.86 20.49 6.31
CA TYR A 274 4.26 20.05 6.33
C TYR A 274 5.13 20.84 5.34
N TYR A 275 4.79 20.84 4.05
CA TYR A 275 5.59 21.52 3.05
C TYR A 275 5.51 23.04 3.15
N LYS A 276 4.37 23.61 3.54
CA LYS A 276 4.25 25.06 3.76
C LYS A 276 5.21 25.53 4.85
N VAL A 277 5.22 24.84 5.98
CA VAL A 277 6.13 25.14 7.10
C VAL A 277 7.60 24.95 6.69
N LEU A 278 7.91 23.93 5.89
CA LEU A 278 9.25 23.71 5.32
C LEU A 278 9.76 24.90 4.50
N LEU A 279 8.89 25.55 3.74
CA LEU A 279 9.24 26.67 2.86
C LEU A 279 9.30 28.02 3.59
N GLU A 280 8.53 28.19 4.67
CA GLU A 280 8.36 29.47 5.38
C GLU A 280 9.42 29.74 6.45
N LYS A 281 9.97 28.71 7.11
CA LYS A 281 10.91 28.90 8.24
C LYS A 281 12.37 28.93 7.76
N PRO A 282 13.16 29.98 8.07
CA PRO A 282 14.61 29.91 7.90
C PRO A 282 15.17 28.94 8.95
N TRP A 283 15.64 27.79 8.47
CA TRP A 283 16.21 26.72 9.30
C TRP A 283 17.58 27.16 9.84
N MET A 284 17.59 27.86 10.97
CA MET A 284 18.82 28.28 11.65
C MET A 284 19.44 27.06 12.35
N SER A 285 20.54 26.55 11.78
CA SER A 285 21.56 25.66 12.37
C SER A 285 21.10 24.44 13.19
N SER A 286 21.48 23.25 12.69
CA SER A 286 21.79 22.04 13.48
C SER A 286 20.67 21.38 14.29
N VAL A 287 19.40 21.73 14.09
CA VAL A 287 18.32 20.77 14.39
C VAL A 287 18.09 20.00 13.11
N GLN A 288 18.77 18.86 13.05
CA GLN A 288 18.65 17.84 12.02
C GLN A 288 17.18 17.74 11.59
N LEU A 289 16.91 18.02 10.32
CA LEU A 289 15.63 17.74 9.68
C LEU A 289 15.52 16.22 9.62
N VAL A 290 15.20 15.62 10.76
CA VAL A 290 15.08 14.18 10.90
C VAL A 290 13.79 13.78 10.20
N CYS A 291 13.92 13.40 8.93
CA CYS A 291 12.85 12.81 8.15
C CYS A 291 12.59 11.37 8.62
N GLN A 292 12.10 11.17 9.85
CA GLN A 292 11.48 9.90 10.25
C GLN A 292 10.12 9.76 9.60
N VAL A 293 10.03 9.09 8.45
CA VAL A 293 8.74 8.57 7.96
C VAL A 293 8.26 7.46 8.91
#